data_AF-A0A2Z2K9R3-F1
#
_entry.id   AF-A0A2Z2K9R3-F1
#
_cell.length_a   1.000
_cell.length_b   1.000
_cell.length_c   1.000
_cell.angle_alpha   90.00
_cell.angle_beta   90.00
_cell.angle_gamma   90.00
#
_symmetry.space_group_name_H-M   'P 1'
#
loop_
_entity.id
_entity.type
_entity.pdbx_description
1 polymer ?
#
loop_
_entity_poly.entity_id
_entity_poly.type
_entity_poly.pdbx_seq_one_letter_code
_entity_poly.pdbx_strand_id
1 'polypeptide(L)'
;MNQGLHLMISKKLVDVEFGQNGILYKASPYSGAFLKHFETHYMIQLIEVSKLLSERFNEYPDNKLKEFMMSNIDRWGGEFTKEAFVREGF
;
A
#
# COMPACT_ATOMS: atom_id res chain seq x y z
N MET A 1 -3.82 -18.84 -9.96
CA MET A 1 -4.21 -19.22 -8.59
C MET A 1 -3.02 -19.31 -7.62
N ASN A 2 -1.86 -19.88 -8.00
CA ASN A 2 -0.71 -20.04 -7.09
C ASN A 2 0.09 -18.77 -6.73
N GLN A 3 0.05 -17.70 -7.53
CA GLN A 3 0.88 -16.51 -7.29
C GLN A 3 0.55 -15.80 -5.98
N GLY A 4 -0.74 -15.70 -5.61
CA GLY A 4 -1.15 -15.07 -4.35
C GLY A 4 -0.68 -15.86 -3.13
N LEU A 5 -0.75 -17.18 -3.18
CA LEU A 5 -0.28 -18.05 -2.10
C LEU A 5 1.25 -17.97 -1.95
N HIS A 6 2.00 -18.04 -3.06
CA HIS A 6 3.45 -17.85 -3.05
C HIS A 6 3.86 -16.47 -2.52
N LEU A 7 3.12 -15.41 -2.88
CA LEU A 7 3.35 -14.08 -2.35
C LEU A 7 3.12 -14.05 -0.84
N MET A 8 2.01 -14.60 -0.34
CA MET A 8 1.72 -14.66 1.10
C MET A 8 2.79 -15.44 1.87
N ILE A 9 3.29 -16.55 1.32
CA ILE A 9 4.41 -17.31 1.88
C ILE A 9 5.68 -16.44 1.89
N SER A 10 6.02 -15.77 0.78
CA SER A 10 7.20 -14.88 0.69
C SER A 10 7.15 -13.70 1.67
N LYS A 11 5.95 -13.28 2.06
CA LYS A 11 5.70 -12.22 3.05
C LYS A 11 5.54 -12.75 4.47
N LYS A 12 5.76 -14.05 4.70
CA LYS A 12 5.61 -14.72 6.00
C LYS A 12 4.19 -14.59 6.58
N LEU A 13 3.18 -14.46 5.72
CA LEU A 13 1.77 -14.42 6.10
C LEU A 13 1.12 -15.81 6.07
N VAL A 14 1.80 -16.80 5.49
CA VAL A 14 1.34 -18.19 5.46
C VAL A 14 2.55 -19.07 5.76
N ASP A 15 2.40 -19.96 6.75
CA ASP A 15 3.35 -21.02 7.02
C ASP A 15 2.96 -22.28 6.24
N VAL A 16 3.97 -23.04 5.83
CA VAL A 16 3.81 -24.29 5.06
C VAL A 16 4.33 -25.44 5.91
N GLU A 17 3.49 -26.43 6.17
CA GLU A 17 3.84 -27.65 6.89
C GLU A 17 3.67 -28.86 5.97
N PHE A 18 4.69 -29.70 5.91
CA PHE A 18 4.65 -30.95 5.15
C PHE A 18 4.27 -32.10 6.08
N GLY A 19 3.15 -32.76 5.80
CA GLY A 19 2.66 -33.90 6.54
C GLY A 19 2.50 -35.15 5.68
N GLN A 20 2.17 -36.28 6.30
CA GLN A 20 1.96 -37.56 5.59
C GLN A 20 0.81 -37.50 4.58
N ASN A 21 -0.14 -36.57 4.76
CA ASN A 21 -1.31 -36.40 3.89
C ASN A 21 -1.16 -35.23 2.89
N GLY A 22 0.05 -34.67 2.75
CA GLY A 22 0.33 -33.57 1.81
C GLY A 22 0.81 -32.28 2.48
N ILE A 23 0.49 -31.14 1.86
CA ILE A 23 0.94 -29.80 2.28
C ILE A 23 -0.19 -29.08 3.00
N LEU A 24 0.06 -28.64 4.23
CA LEU A 24 -0.85 -27.81 5.02
C LEU A 24 -0.38 -26.36 4.98
N TYR A 25 -1.31 -25.44 4.75
CA TYR A 25 -1.08 -24.00 4.78
C TYR A 25 -1.82 -23.40 5.97
N LYS A 26 -1.11 -22.68 6.83
CA LYS A 26 -1.70 -22.05 8.02
C LYS A 26 -1.38 -20.56 8.08
N ALA A 27 -2.27 -19.78 8.66
CA ALA A 27 -1.99 -18.39 8.97
C ALA A 27 -0.82 -18.31 9.97
N SER A 28 0.15 -17.46 9.65
CA SER A 28 1.25 -17.11 10.56
C SER A 28 0.75 -16.21 11.70
N PRO A 29 1.56 -15.97 12.74
CA PRO A 29 1.28 -14.95 13.76
C PRO A 29 1.10 -13.52 13.18
N TYR A 30 1.70 -13.22 12.02
CA TYR A 30 1.62 -11.89 11.40
C TYR A 30 0.35 -11.67 10.59
N SER A 31 -0.33 -12.74 10.20
CA SER A 31 -1.49 -12.68 9.30
C SER A 31 -2.65 -11.91 9.94
N GLY A 32 -2.86 -12.07 11.25
CA GLY A 32 -3.90 -11.34 11.97
C GLY A 32 -3.66 -9.83 11.98
N ALA A 33 -2.43 -9.39 12.26
CA ALA A 33 -2.08 -7.97 12.24
C ALA A 33 -2.18 -7.38 10.81
N PHE A 34 -1.71 -8.12 9.81
CA PHE A 34 -1.83 -7.75 8.41
C PHE A 34 -3.29 -7.58 7.98
N LEU A 35 -4.17 -8.52 8.33
CA LEU A 35 -5.59 -8.44 8.00
C LEU A 35 -6.28 -7.27 8.71
N LYS A 36 -5.95 -7.03 9.98
CA LYS A 36 -6.47 -5.87 10.72
C LYS A 36 -6.12 -4.54 10.07
N HIS A 37 -4.98 -4.44 9.37
CA HIS A 37 -4.64 -3.21 8.66
C HIS A 37 -5.65 -2.84 7.56
N PHE A 38 -6.34 -3.81 6.96
CA PHE A 38 -7.36 -3.54 5.94
C PHE A 38 -8.59 -2.81 6.50
N GLU A 39 -8.85 -2.94 7.80
CA GLU A 39 -9.98 -2.31 8.49
C GLU A 39 -9.59 -0.96 9.11
N THR A 40 -8.33 -0.54 8.99
CA THR A 40 -7.89 0.72 9.55
C THR A 40 -8.46 1.90 8.78
N HIS A 41 -8.72 3.00 9.49
CA HIS A 41 -9.14 4.25 8.88
C HIS A 41 -8.15 4.74 7.82
N TYR A 42 -6.85 4.56 8.07
CA TYR A 42 -5.80 4.87 7.09
C TYR A 42 -5.97 4.10 5.77
N MET A 43 -6.23 2.79 5.82
CA MET A 43 -6.41 1.99 4.60
C MET A 43 -7.66 2.43 3.84
N ILE A 44 -8.76 2.71 4.55
CA ILE A 44 -10.00 3.21 3.94
C ILE A 44 -9.73 4.54 3.21
N GLN A 45 -9.08 5.49 3.88
CA GLN A 45 -8.71 6.77 3.25
C GLN A 45 -7.78 6.57 2.05
N LEU A 46 -6.82 5.66 2.13
CA LEU A 46 -5.90 5.37 1.04
C LEU A 46 -6.64 4.84 -0.20
N ILE A 47 -7.63 3.96 0.00
CA ILE A 47 -8.49 3.46 -1.08
C ILE A 47 -9.28 4.60 -1.71
N GLU A 48 -9.90 5.47 -0.90
CA GLU A 48 -10.69 6.61 -1.39
C GLU A 48 -9.83 7.59 -2.20
N VAL A 49 -8.66 7.96 -1.68
CA VAL A 49 -7.71 8.85 -2.39
C VAL A 49 -7.22 8.19 -3.67
N SER A 50 -6.89 6.90 -3.65
CA SER A 50 -6.45 6.17 -4.85
C SER A 50 -7.54 6.17 -5.92
N LYS A 51 -8.81 5.98 -5.52
CA LYS A 51 -9.95 6.05 -6.42
C LYS A 51 -10.11 7.44 -7.03
N LEU A 52 -10.05 8.49 -6.21
CA LEU A 52 -10.14 9.89 -6.67
C LEU A 52 -9.03 10.23 -7.67
N LEU A 53 -7.79 9.81 -7.39
CA LEU A 53 -6.66 10.02 -8.28
C LEU A 53 -6.84 9.24 -9.58
N SER A 54 -7.29 7.99 -9.52
CA SER A 54 -7.58 7.19 -10.70
C SER A 54 -8.64 7.87 -11.56
N GLU A 55 -9.76 8.29 -10.99
CA GLU A 55 -10.83 8.97 -11.73
C GLU A 55 -10.34 10.27 -12.39
N ARG A 56 -9.51 11.04 -11.69
CA ARG A 56 -8.98 12.32 -12.21
C ARG A 56 -7.96 12.13 -13.34
N PHE A 57 -7.09 11.13 -13.24
CA PHE A 57 -5.93 10.98 -14.11
C PHE A 57 -6.02 9.80 -15.08
N ASN A 58 -7.11 9.03 -15.09
CA ASN A 58 -7.28 7.87 -15.97
C ASN A 58 -7.11 8.21 -17.46
N GLU A 59 -7.51 9.40 -17.88
CA GLU A 59 -7.42 9.85 -19.28
C GLU A 59 -6.10 10.58 -19.60
N TYR A 60 -5.22 10.77 -18.59
CA TYR A 60 -3.96 11.46 -18.81
C TYR A 60 -2.95 10.49 -19.43
N PRO A 61 -2.41 10.80 -20.62
CA PRO A 61 -1.24 10.07 -21.11
C PRO A 61 -0.03 10.37 -20.21
N ASP A 62 0.90 9.42 -20.12
CA ASP A 62 2.05 9.47 -19.21
C ASP A 62 2.84 10.78 -19.27
N ASN A 63 3.01 11.34 -20.47
CA ASN A 63 3.72 12.62 -20.66
C ASN A 63 2.97 13.79 -20.00
N LYS A 64 1.64 13.84 -20.11
CA LYS A 64 0.80 14.88 -19.48
C LYS A 64 0.70 14.70 -17.98
N LEU A 65 0.65 13.46 -17.49
CA LEU A 65 0.75 13.20 -16.06
C LEU A 65 2.10 13.67 -15.51
N LYS A 66 3.20 13.39 -16.22
CA LYS A 66 4.54 13.84 -15.83
C LYS A 66 4.67 15.37 -15.83
N GLU A 67 4.18 16.06 -16.85
CA GLU A 67 4.14 17.53 -16.89
C GLU A 67 3.34 18.11 -15.71
N PHE A 68 2.18 17.52 -15.39
CA PHE A 68 1.36 17.92 -14.25
C PHE A 68 2.12 17.72 -12.93
N MET A 69 2.75 16.56 -12.72
CA MET A 69 3.51 16.28 -11.50
C MET A 69 4.69 17.25 -11.35
N MET A 70 5.47 17.48 -12.41
CA MET A 70 6.63 18.38 -12.38
C MET A 70 6.26 19.84 -12.11
N SER A 71 5.12 20.30 -12.62
CA SER A 71 4.66 21.67 -12.34
C SER A 71 4.15 21.87 -10.90
N ASN A 72 3.89 20.79 -10.15
CA ASN A 72 3.39 20.85 -8.78
C ASN A 72 4.39 20.36 -7.73
N ILE A 73 5.49 19.70 -8.13
CA ILE A 73 6.41 19.03 -7.20
C ILE A 73 7.10 19.98 -6.22
N ASP A 74 7.43 21.20 -6.67
CA ASP A 74 8.04 22.22 -5.82
C ASP A 74 7.09 22.68 -4.71
N ARG A 75 5.80 22.78 -5.03
CA ARG A 75 4.76 23.15 -4.07
C ARG A 75 4.55 22.04 -3.04
N TRP A 76 4.39 20.80 -3.51
CA TRP A 76 4.21 19.66 -2.61
C TRP A 76 5.44 19.43 -1.72
N GLY A 77 6.66 19.49 -2.28
CA GLY A 77 7.91 19.37 -1.52
C GLY A 77 8.07 20.45 -0.44
N GLY A 78 7.66 21.69 -0.75
CA GLY A 78 7.64 22.78 0.22
C GLY A 78 6.61 22.59 1.36
N GLU A 79 5.47 21.97 1.07
CA GLU A 79 4.44 21.63 2.07
C GLU A 79 4.93 20.53 3.03
N PHE A 80 5.61 19.48 2.55
CA PHE A 80 6.18 18.42 3.40
C PHE A 80 7.33 18.92 4.29
N THR A 81 8.12 19.88 3.81
CA THR A 81 9.19 20.49 4.60
C THR A 81 8.61 21.24 5.80
N LYS A 82 7.55 22.04 5.58
CA LYS A 82 6.87 22.77 6.66
C LYS A 82 6.23 21.84 7.69
N GLU A 83 5.59 20.75 7.26
CA GLU A 83 4.99 19.78 8.17
C GLU A 83 6.03 19.04 9.03
N ALA A 84 7.20 18.72 8.46
CA ALA A 84 8.30 18.10 9.21
C ALA A 84 8.81 19.02 10.33
N PHE A 85 9.02 20.31 10.03
CA PHE A 85 9.42 21.30 11.04
C PHE A 85 8.39 21.50 12.15
N VAL A 86 7.09 21.39 11.85
CA VAL A 86 6.03 21.49 12.85
C VAL A 86 5.96 20.23 13.73
N ARG A 87 6.30 19.04 13.21
CA ARG A 87 6.35 17.79 14.01
C ARG A 87 7.58 17.67 14.91
N GLU A 88 8.70 18.27 14.52
CA GLU A 88 9.94 18.28 15.32
C GLU A 88 10.00 19.43 16.34
N GLY A 89 9.02 20.36 16.30
CA GLY A 89 8.93 21.52 17.18
C GLY A 89 7.91 21.37 18.30
N PHE A 90 8.02 20.35 19.16
CA PHE A 90 7.49 20.28 20.54
C PHE A 90 8.25 19.22 21.35
#